data_AF-A0A532CFM0-F1
#
_entry.id   AF-A0A532CFM0-F1
#
_cell.length_a   1.000
_cell.length_b   1.000
_cell.length_c   1.000
_cell.angle_alpha   90.00
_cell.angle_beta   90.00
_cell.angle_gamma   90.00
#
_symmetry.space_group_name_H-M   'P 1'
#
loop_
_entity.id
_entity.type
_entity.pdbx_description
1 polymer ?
#
loop_
_entity_poly.entity_id
_entity_poly.type
_entity_poly.pdbx_seq_one_letter_code
_entity_poly.pdbx_strand_id
1 'polypeptide(L)'
;MSINALLESAPEVHPVREELPHTDTLTATILDHLNEQTVISLDSLVCLMTQYTWNQIFQAVDQLARSKKIVLRRHRFDYMLFSTNFVA
;
A
#
# COMPACT_ATOMS: atom_id res chain seq x y z
N MET A 1 -19.14 54.54 3.72
CA MET A 1 -20.50 53.96 3.82
C MET A 1 -20.49 52.62 3.11
N SER A 2 -20.77 51.55 3.84
CA SER A 2 -20.88 50.16 3.37
C SER A 2 -22.27 49.88 2.82
N ILE A 3 -22.36 49.08 1.75
CA ILE A 3 -23.49 48.17 1.46
C ILE A 3 -23.03 47.15 0.40
N ASN A 4 -22.83 45.90 0.82
CA ASN A 4 -23.49 44.72 0.26
C ASN A 4 -23.04 43.49 1.07
N ALA A 5 -23.99 43.00 1.87
CA ALA A 5 -23.99 41.71 2.52
C ALA A 5 -24.62 40.66 1.58
N LEU A 6 -24.46 39.39 1.96
CA LEU A 6 -24.95 38.13 1.35
C LEU A 6 -23.92 37.47 0.43
N LEU A 7 -23.18 36.47 0.94
CA LEU A 7 -23.59 35.07 1.13
C LEU A 7 -23.04 34.24 -0.03
N GLU A 8 -21.81 33.75 0.14
CA GLU A 8 -21.47 32.42 -0.34
C GLU A 8 -20.81 31.67 0.82
N SER A 9 -21.68 30.95 1.53
CA SER A 9 -21.33 29.85 2.39
C SER A 9 -20.59 28.79 1.58
N ALA A 10 -19.29 28.65 1.81
CA ALA A 10 -18.57 27.44 1.49
C ALA A 10 -17.58 27.13 2.61
N PRO A 11 -17.94 26.35 3.64
CA PRO A 11 -16.99 25.42 4.21
C PRO A 11 -16.99 24.20 3.29
N GLU A 12 -16.45 24.34 2.07
CA GLU A 12 -16.15 23.18 1.26
C GLU A 12 -14.89 22.53 1.85
N VAL A 13 -15.20 21.68 2.83
CA VAL A 13 -14.40 20.61 3.35
C VAL A 13 -13.70 19.89 2.19
N HIS A 14 -12.45 20.25 1.92
CA HIS A 14 -11.49 19.30 1.34
C HIS A 14 -10.17 19.37 2.10
N PRO A 15 -10.11 18.86 3.35
CA PRO A 15 -8.85 18.47 3.95
C PRO A 15 -8.60 17.01 3.59
N VAL A 16 -8.34 16.67 2.32
CA VAL A 16 -7.58 15.45 2.03
C VAL A 16 -6.95 15.59 0.66
N ARG A 17 -5.66 15.90 0.64
CA ARG A 17 -4.81 15.56 -0.50
C ARG A 17 -4.91 14.05 -0.66
N GLU A 18 -5.62 13.61 -1.68
CA GLU A 18 -5.83 12.23 -2.11
C GLU A 18 -4.55 11.59 -2.68
N GLU A 19 -3.41 11.69 -1.98
CA GLU A 19 -2.13 11.13 -2.44
C GLU A 19 -1.87 9.71 -1.89
N LEU A 20 -2.93 8.96 -1.52
CA LEU A 20 -2.83 7.58 -1.02
C LEU A 20 -3.54 6.45 -1.83
N PRO A 21 -4.11 6.63 -3.05
CA PRO A 21 -4.76 5.51 -3.76
C PRO A 21 -3.77 4.51 -4.39
N HIS A 22 -2.50 4.90 -4.60
CA HIS A 22 -1.51 4.03 -5.22
C HIS A 22 -1.04 2.92 -4.29
N THR A 23 -0.89 3.22 -3.00
CA THR A 23 -0.48 2.24 -2.01
C THR A 23 -1.56 1.18 -1.81
N ASP A 24 -2.83 1.56 -1.82
CA ASP A 24 -3.93 0.61 -1.64
C ASP A 24 -3.99 -0.41 -2.79
N THR A 25 -3.92 0.09 -4.04
CA THR A 25 -3.90 -0.77 -5.24
C THR A 25 -2.66 -1.68 -5.27
N LEU A 26 -1.50 -1.14 -4.90
CA LEU A 26 -0.25 -1.92 -4.80
C LEU A 26 -0.36 -2.99 -3.71
N THR A 27 -0.82 -2.65 -2.51
CA THR A 27 -1.00 -3.62 -1.42
C THR A 27 -2.00 -4.72 -1.78
N ALA A 28 -3.09 -4.37 -2.47
CA ALA A 28 -4.07 -5.34 -2.95
C ALA A 28 -3.45 -6.31 -3.97
N THR A 29 -2.67 -5.80 -4.92
CA THR A 29 -1.99 -6.63 -5.93
C THR A 29 -0.94 -7.56 -5.29
N ILE A 30 -0.16 -7.04 -4.33
CA ILE A 30 0.82 -7.85 -3.59
C ILE A 30 0.12 -8.94 -2.79
N LEU A 31 -1.00 -8.61 -2.14
CA LEU A 31 -1.80 -9.56 -1.38
C LEU A 31 -2.40 -10.64 -2.27
N ASP A 32 -2.90 -10.28 -3.46
CA ASP A 32 -3.42 -11.19 -4.46
C ASP A 32 -2.34 -12.19 -4.93
N HIS A 33 -1.15 -11.68 -5.29
CA HIS A 33 -0.01 -12.53 -5.65
C HIS A 33 0.43 -13.46 -4.52
N LEU A 34 0.39 -12.98 -3.26
CA LEU A 34 0.69 -13.77 -2.08
C LEU A 34 -0.40 -14.80 -1.76
N ASN A 35 -1.66 -14.52 -2.10
CA ASN A 35 -2.75 -15.46 -1.97
C ASN A 35 -2.61 -16.61 -2.98
N GLU A 36 -2.14 -16.33 -4.20
CA GLU A 36 -1.87 -17.35 -5.21
C GLU A 36 -0.59 -18.16 -4.93
N GLN A 37 0.53 -17.49 -4.62
CA GLN A 37 1.84 -18.13 -4.52
C GLN A 37 2.19 -18.59 -3.09
N THR A 38 1.43 -18.16 -2.07
CA THR A 38 1.64 -18.42 -0.63
C THR A 38 2.92 -17.82 -0.04
N VAL A 39 4.02 -17.82 -0.80
CA VAL A 39 5.32 -17.23 -0.49
C VAL A 39 5.89 -16.59 -1.75
N ILE A 40 6.45 -15.39 -1.62
CA ILE A 40 7.16 -14.72 -2.72
C ILE A 40 8.34 -13.92 -2.18
N SER A 41 9.46 -13.90 -2.91
CA SER A 41 10.58 -13.02 -2.57
C SER A 41 10.28 -11.58 -2.97
N LEU A 42 10.77 -10.62 -2.20
CA LEU A 42 10.65 -9.19 -2.52
C LEU A 42 11.28 -8.87 -3.89
N ASP A 43 12.40 -9.52 -4.22
CA ASP A 43 13.03 -9.42 -5.54
C ASP A 43 12.10 -9.90 -6.67
N SER A 44 11.47 -11.07 -6.51
CA SER A 44 10.48 -11.57 -7.46
C SER A 44 9.28 -10.65 -7.59
N LEU A 45 8.81 -10.07 -6.48
CA LEU A 45 7.73 -9.10 -6.49
C LEU A 45 8.11 -7.83 -7.28
N VAL A 46 9.34 -7.34 -7.10
CA VAL A 46 9.90 -6.20 -7.85
C VAL A 46 10.05 -6.54 -9.34
N CYS A 47 10.41 -7.79 -9.66
CA CYS A 47 10.51 -8.27 -11.02
C CYS A 47 9.14 -8.43 -11.71
N LEU A 48 8.09 -8.82 -10.98
CA LEU A 48 6.72 -8.88 -11.49
C LEU A 48 6.11 -7.48 -11.64
N MET A 49 6.44 -6.59 -10.71
CA MET A 49 5.90 -5.24 -10.63
C MET A 49 6.93 -4.19 -11.06
N THR A 50 7.44 -4.30 -12.28
CA THR A 50 8.42 -3.34 -12.84
C THR A 50 7.91 -1.90 -12.93
N GLN A 51 6.59 -1.72 -12.82
CA GLN A 51 5.93 -0.41 -12.80
C GLN A 51 6.10 0.35 -11.48
N TYR A 52 6.48 -0.33 -10.39
CA TYR A 52 6.68 0.26 -9.07
C TYR A 52 8.15 0.21 -8.65
N THR A 53 8.56 1.21 -7.88
CA THR A 53 9.92 1.26 -7.33
C THR A 53 10.03 0.35 -6.10
N TRP A 54 11.23 -0.18 -5.85
CA TRP A 54 11.52 -0.99 -4.66
C TRP A 54 11.00 -0.36 -3.36
N ASN A 55 11.17 0.96 -3.20
CA ASN A 55 10.72 1.66 -2.01
C ASN A 55 9.19 1.65 -1.85
N GLN A 56 8.43 1.78 -2.95
CA GLN A 56 6.96 1.71 -2.91
C GLN A 56 6.49 0.29 -2.58
N ILE A 57 7.11 -0.72 -3.20
CA ILE A 57 6.81 -2.13 -2.91
C ILE A 57 7.12 -2.44 -1.45
N PHE A 58 8.27 -1.99 -0.95
CA PHE A 58 8.66 -2.18 0.44
C PHE A 58 7.71 -1.47 1.41
N GLN A 59 7.27 -0.24 1.13
CA GLN A 59 6.29 0.45 1.96
C GLN A 59 4.93 -0.27 1.98
N ALA A 60 4.46 -0.74 0.82
CA ALA A 60 3.22 -1.52 0.74
C ALA A 60 3.32 -2.85 1.52
N VAL A 61 4.44 -3.56 1.37
CA VAL A 61 4.76 -4.75 2.15
C VAL A 61 4.79 -4.46 3.65
N ASP A 62 5.47 -3.39 4.08
CA ASP A 62 5.56 -3.01 5.48
C ASP A 62 4.17 -2.71 6.06
N GLN A 63 3.33 -1.97 5.32
CA GLN A 63 1.96 -1.68 5.70
C GLN A 63 1.11 -2.96 5.84
N LEU A 64 1.25 -3.91 4.91
CA LEU A 64 0.59 -5.22 4.98
C LEU A 64 1.08 -6.05 6.18
N ALA A 65 2.38 -6.01 6.47
CA ALA A 65 2.97 -6.71 7.61
C ALA A 65 2.49 -6.13 8.94
N ARG A 66 2.41 -4.79 9.06
CA ARG A 66 1.81 -4.10 10.21
C ARG A 66 0.34 -4.42 10.38
N SER A 67 -0.38 -4.59 9.27
CA SER A 67 -1.78 -5.02 9.24
C SER A 67 -1.95 -6.52 9.50
N LYS A 68 -0.87 -7.26 9.77
CA LYS A 68 -0.84 -8.71 9.97
C LYS A 68 -1.51 -9.50 8.84
N LYS A 69 -1.40 -9.00 7.61
CA LYS A 69 -1.89 -9.66 6.38
C LYS A 69 -0.80 -10.52 5.73
N ILE A 70 0.46 -10.20 6.01
CA ILE A 70 1.63 -10.90 5.50
C ILE A 70 2.69 -11.00 6.60
N VAL A 71 3.62 -11.93 6.45
CA VAL A 71 4.81 -12.06 7.28
C VAL A 71 6.04 -11.80 6.43
N LEU A 72 6.78 -10.74 6.76
CA LEU A 72 8.08 -10.48 6.16
C LEU A 72 9.17 -11.21 6.96
N ARG A 73 9.89 -12.13 6.33
CA ARG A 73 11.12 -12.70 6.90
C ARG A 73 12.33 -12.32 6.07
N ARG A 74 13.37 -11.88 6.77
CA ARG A 74 14.68 -11.69 6.17
C ARG A 74 15.49 -12.99 6.29
N HIS A 75 16.01 -13.47 5.16
CA HIS A 75 16.89 -14.62 5.08
C HIS A 75 18.23 -14.21 4.46
N ARG A 76 19.23 -13.96 5.32
CA ARG A 76 20.57 -13.43 4.98
C ARG A 76 20.52 -12.10 4.19
N PHE A 77 20.36 -12.15 2.88
CA PHE A 77 20.31 -11.00 1.98
C PHE A 77 18.97 -10.86 1.25
N ASP A 78 18.11 -11.87 1.37
CA ASP A 78 16.80 -11.89 0.73
C ASP A 78 15.69 -11.55 1.71
N TYR A 79 14.68 -10.87 1.20
CA TYR A 79 13.43 -10.62 1.89
C TYR A 79 12.37 -11.55 1.31
N MET A 80 11.89 -12.49 2.12
CA MET A 80 10.79 -13.39 1.76
C MET A 80 9.50 -12.92 2.42
N LEU A 81 8.43 -12.92 1.64
CA LEU A 81 7.09 -12.52 2.03
C LEU A 81 6.25 -13.80 2.10
N PHE A 82 5.53 -13.98 3.19
CA PHE A 82 4.64 -15.11 3.39
C PHE A 82 3.23 -14.57 3.60
N SER A 83 2.23 -15.20 2.99
CA SER A 83 0.83 -14.88 3.28
C SER A 83 0.48 -15.34 4.70
N THR A 84 -0.23 -14.53 5.47
CA THR A 84 -0.73 -14.98 6.80
C THR A 84 -1.87 -15.98 6.69
N ASN A 85 -2.42 -16.18 5.48
CA ASN A 85 -3.37 -17.26 5.23
C ASN A 85 -2.70 -18.65 5.27
N PHE A 86 -1.37 -18.70 5.46
CA PHE A 86 -0.66 -19.91 5.86
C PHE A 86 -0.98 -20.26 7.32
N VAL A 87 -2.21 -20.70 7.56
CA VAL A 87 -2.60 -21.48 8.75
C VAL A 87 -2.02 -22.87 8.56
N ALA A 88 -0.93 -23.14 9.29
CA ALA A 88 -0.49 -24.50 9.58
C ALA A 88 -1.47 -25.19 10.54
#